data_AF-A0A329XK95-F1
#
_entry.id   AF-A0A329XK95-F1
#
_cell.length_a   1.000
_cell.length_b   1.000
_cell.length_c   1.000
_cell.angle_alpha   90.00
_cell.angle_beta   90.00
_cell.angle_gamma   90.00
#
_symmetry.space_group_name_H-M   'P 1'
#
loop_
_entity.id
_entity.type
_entity.pdbx_description
1 polymer ?
#
loop_
_entity_poly.entity_id
_entity_poly.type
_entity_poly.pdbx_seq_one_letter_code
_entity_poly.pdbx_strand_id
1 'polypeptide(L)'
;MITPPTFMRHALRTARIIAREERAWLLALPTATALLTALLAPNYATTYATAADLARAVAMSRISKSLTALYGELPEGADAVQLAVWELGALTCLLLGIVVVLRAVAVTRAQEDGGRSEMLRGGGVGPVGELVGVSLMLGAQCVLLGIGAGVGILALEGAGAADATAYGIAVAGTCALLAAVTVLLAQLTTDATGARGAGLAALAVLYAGHGAWAAQGWGWAGAWSP
;
A
#
# COMPACT_ATOMS: atom_id res chain seq x y z
N MET A 1 29.10 25.75 4.44
CA MET A 1 27.95 25.55 5.35
C MET A 1 26.69 25.72 4.52
N ILE A 2 26.16 24.62 3.97
CA ILE A 2 25.02 24.66 3.04
C ILE A 2 23.76 24.79 3.89
N THR A 3 23.14 25.97 3.90
CA THR A 3 21.80 26.12 4.48
C THR A 3 20.87 25.23 3.67
N PRO A 4 20.10 24.29 4.29
CA PRO A 4 19.07 23.60 3.54
C PRO A 4 18.17 24.69 2.94
N PRO A 5 17.87 24.62 1.63
CA PRO A 5 17.15 25.69 0.95
C PRO A 5 15.87 25.97 1.72
N THR A 6 15.54 27.25 1.93
CA THR A 6 14.38 27.71 2.71
C THR A 6 13.12 26.91 2.40
N PHE A 7 12.92 26.56 1.12
CA PHE A 7 11.95 25.61 0.61
C PHE A 7 11.82 24.29 1.42
N MET A 8 12.94 23.58 1.65
CA MET A 8 12.96 22.31 2.38
C MET A 8 12.50 22.48 3.83
N ARG A 9 12.85 23.61 4.46
CA ARG A 9 12.38 23.92 5.83
C ARG A 9 10.87 24.13 5.86
N HIS A 10 10.31 24.79 4.86
CA HIS A 10 8.86 24.97 4.75
C HIS A 10 8.15 23.64 4.48
N ALA A 11 8.65 22.82 3.54
CA ALA A 11 8.10 21.51 3.25
C ALA A 11 8.10 20.58 4.48
N LEU A 12 9.20 20.53 5.24
CA LEU A 12 9.30 19.74 6.47
C LEU A 12 8.36 20.26 7.58
N ARG A 13 8.17 21.58 7.68
CA ARG A 13 7.19 22.16 8.63
C ARG A 13 5.77 21.75 8.25
N THR A 14 5.41 21.82 6.97
CA THR A 14 4.10 21.39 6.47
C THR A 14 3.88 19.91 6.72
N ALA A 15 4.86 19.05 6.37
CA ALA A 15 4.81 17.62 6.65
C ALA A 15 4.59 17.33 8.14
N ARG A 16 5.28 18.07 9.03
CA ARG A 16 5.12 17.93 10.48
C ARG A 16 3.74 18.35 10.98
N ILE A 17 3.16 19.41 10.43
CA ILE A 17 1.81 19.86 10.79
C ILE A 17 0.80 18.79 10.38
N ILE A 18 0.85 18.34 9.13
CA ILE A 18 -0.01 17.29 8.60
C ILE A 18 0.15 16.01 9.43
N ALA A 19 1.39 15.60 9.73
CA ALA A 19 1.63 14.41 10.55
C ALA A 19 1.08 14.52 11.98
N ARG A 20 0.95 15.73 12.53
CA ARG A 20 0.33 15.93 13.85
C ARG A 20 -1.18 15.83 13.80
N GLU A 21 -1.80 16.36 12.75
CA GLU A 21 -3.22 16.26 12.49
C GLU A 21 -3.61 14.79 12.22
N GLU A 22 -2.85 14.15 11.34
CA GLU A 22 -3.04 12.76 10.90
C GLU A 22 -2.38 11.73 11.84
N ARG A 23 -1.93 12.14 13.04
CA ARG A 23 -1.17 11.28 13.97
C ARG A 23 -1.94 10.00 14.34
N ALA A 24 -3.25 10.11 14.50
CA ALA A 24 -4.10 8.99 14.87
C ALA A 24 -4.04 7.92 13.77
N TRP A 25 -4.10 8.36 12.53
CA TRP A 25 -4.00 7.50 11.37
C TRP A 25 -2.58 6.96 11.11
N LEU A 26 -1.55 7.78 11.34
CA LEU A 26 -0.14 7.36 11.23
C LEU A 26 0.19 6.23 12.20
N LEU A 27 -0.49 6.16 13.34
CA LEU A 27 -0.31 5.10 14.33
C LEU A 27 -1.32 3.95 14.12
N ALA A 28 -2.61 4.27 14.00
CA ALA A 28 -3.68 3.27 14.00
C ALA A 28 -3.66 2.35 12.78
N LEU A 29 -3.32 2.86 11.59
CA LEU A 29 -3.31 2.01 10.39
C LEU A 29 -2.16 0.99 10.43
N PRO A 30 -0.89 1.37 10.62
CA PRO A 30 0.19 0.41 10.75
C PRO A 30 -0.03 -0.60 11.88
N THR A 31 -0.55 -0.16 13.04
CA THR A 31 -0.85 -1.08 14.14
C THR A 31 -1.99 -2.02 13.80
N ALA A 32 -3.06 -1.55 13.17
CA ALA A 32 -4.15 -2.41 12.70
C ALA A 32 -3.65 -3.41 11.65
N THR A 33 -2.83 -2.99 10.69
CA THR A 33 -2.21 -3.88 9.70
C THR A 33 -1.34 -4.95 10.37
N ALA A 34 -0.51 -4.56 11.33
CA ALA A 34 0.33 -5.49 12.08
C ALA A 34 -0.50 -6.51 12.86
N LEU A 35 -1.51 -6.04 13.59
CA LEU A 35 -2.40 -6.89 14.41
C LEU A 35 -3.22 -7.84 13.56
N LEU A 36 -3.83 -7.36 12.47
CA LEU A 36 -4.62 -8.19 11.57
C LEU A 36 -3.74 -9.28 10.93
N THR A 37 -2.56 -8.91 10.44
CA THR A 37 -1.62 -9.88 9.86
C THR A 37 -1.18 -10.90 10.91
N ALA A 38 -0.83 -10.45 12.11
CA ALA A 38 -0.41 -11.32 13.21
C ALA A 38 -1.52 -12.27 13.70
N LEU A 39 -2.78 -11.86 13.59
CA LEU A 39 -3.92 -12.68 13.97
C LEU A 39 -4.32 -13.70 12.89
N LEU A 40 -4.15 -13.32 11.62
CA LEU A 40 -4.57 -14.14 10.48
C LEU A 40 -3.50 -15.14 10.05
N ALA A 41 -2.23 -14.72 10.02
CA ALA A 41 -1.15 -15.52 9.47
C ALA A 41 -0.98 -16.90 10.16
N PRO A 42 -1.04 -17.04 11.50
CA PRO A 42 -0.88 -18.33 12.17
C PRO A 42 -1.93 -19.37 11.78
N ASN A 43 -3.11 -18.94 11.31
CA ASN A 43 -4.17 -19.86 10.88
C ASN A 43 -3.75 -20.71 9.66
N TYR A 44 -2.76 -20.28 8.88
CA TYR A 44 -2.24 -21.07 7.77
C TYR A 44 -1.46 -22.30 8.27
N ALA A 45 -0.70 -22.16 9.35
CA ALA A 45 0.02 -23.29 9.96
C ALA A 45 -0.94 -24.32 10.58
N THR A 46 -2.06 -23.87 11.15
CA THR A 46 -3.07 -24.76 11.75
C THR A 46 -3.96 -25.42 10.70
N THR A 47 -4.35 -24.68 9.65
CA THR A 47 -5.21 -25.19 8.55
C THR A 47 -4.46 -26.17 7.66
N TYR A 48 -3.17 -25.92 7.39
CA TYR A 48 -2.32 -26.75 6.55
C TYR A 48 -1.27 -27.50 7.36
N ALA A 49 -1.70 -28.13 8.47
CA ALA A 49 -0.81 -28.77 9.44
C ALA A 49 -0.03 -29.97 8.90
N THR A 50 -0.53 -30.65 7.85
CA THR A 50 0.16 -31.77 7.22
C THR A 50 0.75 -31.39 5.86
N ALA A 51 1.92 -31.95 5.53
CA ALA A 51 2.56 -31.73 4.23
C ALA A 51 1.67 -32.19 3.05
N ALA A 52 0.83 -33.21 3.25
CA ALA A 52 -0.11 -33.68 2.24
C ALA A 52 -1.25 -32.68 1.98
N ASP A 53 -1.76 -32.04 3.04
CA ASP A 53 -2.82 -31.04 2.91
C ASP A 53 -2.30 -29.74 2.31
N LEU A 54 -1.10 -29.30 2.69
CA LEU A 54 -0.42 -28.17 2.08
C LEU A 54 -0.18 -28.41 0.58
N ALA A 55 0.40 -29.57 0.21
CA ALA A 55 0.64 -29.91 -1.18
C ALA A 55 -0.65 -29.95 -2.01
N ARG A 56 -1.75 -30.47 -1.43
CA ARG A 56 -3.05 -30.47 -2.09
C ARG A 56 -3.59 -29.05 -2.27
N ALA A 57 -3.46 -28.19 -1.26
CA ALA A 57 -3.90 -26.80 -1.34
C ALA A 57 -3.12 -26.02 -2.40
N VAL A 58 -1.78 -26.15 -2.42
CA VAL A 58 -0.91 -25.53 -3.44
C VAL A 58 -1.30 -26.02 -4.84
N ALA A 59 -1.51 -27.33 -5.03
CA ALA A 59 -1.92 -27.89 -6.31
C ALA A 59 -3.28 -27.35 -6.78
N MET A 60 -4.27 -27.28 -5.89
CA MET A 60 -5.60 -26.72 -6.22
C MET A 60 -5.53 -25.23 -6.54
N SER A 61 -4.75 -24.46 -5.78
CA SER A 61 -4.53 -23.03 -6.00
C SER A 61 -3.89 -22.76 -7.37
N ARG A 62 -2.91 -23.57 -7.78
CA ARG A 62 -2.21 -23.43 -9.08
C ARG A 62 -3.08 -23.80 -10.29
N ILE A 63 -4.09 -24.65 -10.13
CA ILE A 63 -5.01 -25.01 -11.23
C ILE A 63 -6.07 -23.92 -11.45
N SER A 64 -6.37 -23.13 -10.41
CA SER A 64 -7.40 -22.10 -10.48
C SER A 64 -6.88 -20.80 -11.11
N LYS A 65 -7.26 -20.56 -12.37
CA LYS A 65 -6.99 -19.28 -13.05
C LYS A 65 -7.53 -18.07 -12.30
N SER A 66 -8.64 -18.22 -11.56
CA SER A 66 -9.20 -17.13 -10.77
C SER A 66 -8.31 -16.75 -9.59
N LEU A 67 -7.71 -17.75 -8.92
CA LEU A 67 -6.78 -17.48 -7.82
C LEU A 67 -5.45 -16.94 -8.35
N THR A 68 -4.96 -17.46 -9.48
CA THR A 68 -3.79 -16.90 -10.16
C THR A 68 -4.02 -15.45 -10.59
N ALA A 69 -5.22 -15.11 -11.04
CA ALA A 69 -5.56 -13.72 -11.39
C ALA A 69 -5.56 -12.79 -10.17
N LEU A 70 -6.01 -13.28 -9.01
CA LEU A 70 -6.22 -12.46 -7.83
C LEU A 70 -4.95 -12.28 -6.99
N TYR A 71 -4.14 -13.33 -6.91
CA TYR A 71 -3.00 -13.42 -5.98
C TYR A 71 -1.66 -13.59 -6.70
N GLY A 72 -1.67 -13.84 -8.01
CA GLY A 72 -0.48 -14.11 -8.82
C GLY A 72 -0.13 -15.60 -8.89
N GLU A 73 1.02 -15.92 -9.49
CA GLU A 73 1.49 -17.30 -9.58
C GLU A 73 2.09 -17.79 -8.27
N LEU A 74 1.64 -18.96 -7.80
CA LEU A 74 2.19 -19.62 -6.63
C LEU A 74 3.28 -20.63 -7.06
N PRO A 75 4.50 -20.57 -6.47
CA PRO A 75 5.58 -21.51 -6.76
C PRO A 75 5.20 -22.96 -6.52
N GLU A 76 5.82 -23.88 -7.27
CA GLU A 76 5.69 -25.31 -7.01
C GLU A 76 6.38 -25.68 -5.69
N GLY A 77 5.69 -26.44 -4.85
CA GLY A 77 6.22 -26.82 -3.53
C GLY A 77 6.29 -25.67 -2.54
N ALA A 78 5.47 -24.63 -2.73
CA ALA A 78 5.40 -23.50 -1.81
C ALA A 78 5.14 -23.96 -0.37
N ASP A 79 5.88 -23.38 0.57
CA ASP A 79 5.68 -23.63 1.99
C ASP A 79 4.47 -22.86 2.55
N ALA A 80 4.15 -23.08 3.83
CA ALA A 80 3.02 -22.42 4.48
C ALA A 80 3.20 -20.89 4.57
N VAL A 81 4.45 -20.40 4.65
CA VAL A 81 4.76 -18.96 4.71
C VAL A 81 4.52 -18.32 3.35
N GLN A 82 4.96 -18.95 2.27
CA GLN A 82 4.75 -18.51 0.90
C GLN A 82 3.27 -18.54 0.53
N LEU A 83 2.54 -19.58 0.92
CA LEU A 83 1.08 -19.64 0.72
C LEU A 83 0.36 -18.53 1.49
N ALA A 84 0.73 -18.29 2.75
CA ALA A 84 0.17 -17.22 3.56
C ALA A 84 0.47 -15.84 2.97
N VAL A 85 1.71 -15.56 2.59
CA VAL A 85 2.11 -14.27 1.98
C VAL A 85 1.44 -14.07 0.63
N TRP A 86 1.29 -15.12 -0.18
CA TRP A 86 0.63 -15.06 -1.47
C TRP A 86 -0.84 -14.62 -1.36
N GLU A 87 -1.61 -15.26 -0.48
CA GLU A 87 -3.03 -14.94 -0.32
C GLU A 87 -3.23 -13.69 0.56
N LEU A 88 -2.67 -13.69 1.77
CA LEU A 88 -2.83 -12.59 2.72
C LEU A 88 -2.19 -11.31 2.21
N GLY A 89 -1.07 -11.42 1.50
CA GLY A 89 -0.35 -10.26 0.99
C GLY A 89 -1.05 -9.57 -0.15
N ALA A 90 -1.59 -10.32 -1.11
CA ALA A 90 -2.39 -9.75 -2.19
C ALA A 90 -3.65 -9.03 -1.66
N LEU A 91 -4.37 -9.65 -0.70
CA LEU A 91 -5.52 -9.02 -0.06
C LEU A 91 -5.14 -7.79 0.76
N THR A 92 -4.03 -7.85 1.49
CA THR A 92 -3.51 -6.72 2.28
C THR A 92 -3.15 -5.55 1.36
N CYS A 93 -2.47 -5.81 0.25
CA CYS A 93 -2.11 -4.80 -0.74
C CYS A 93 -3.35 -4.18 -1.40
N LEU A 94 -4.39 -4.97 -1.69
CA LEU A 94 -5.63 -4.47 -2.29
C LEU A 94 -6.36 -3.53 -1.32
N LEU A 95 -6.58 -3.99 -0.09
CA LEU A 95 -7.30 -3.23 0.93
C LEU A 95 -6.53 -1.96 1.33
N LEU A 96 -5.22 -2.08 1.58
CA LEU A 96 -4.40 -0.91 1.87
C LEU A 96 -4.29 0.02 0.67
N GLY A 97 -4.30 -0.50 -0.55
CA GLY A 97 -4.35 0.31 -1.76
C GLY A 97 -5.58 1.22 -1.78
N ILE A 98 -6.77 0.68 -1.48
CA ILE A 98 -8.00 1.48 -1.36
C ILE A 98 -7.86 2.53 -0.26
N VAL A 99 -7.40 2.14 0.93
CA VAL A 99 -7.24 3.05 2.08
C VAL A 99 -6.27 4.18 1.74
N VAL A 100 -5.13 3.86 1.13
CA VAL A 100 -4.08 4.83 0.79
C VAL A 100 -4.54 5.77 -0.31
N VAL A 101 -5.29 5.30 -1.31
CA VAL A 101 -5.93 6.16 -2.32
C VAL A 101 -6.84 7.17 -1.64
N LEU A 102 -7.78 6.70 -0.81
CA LEU A 102 -8.73 7.59 -0.13
C LEU A 102 -8.03 8.59 0.78
N ARG A 103 -6.98 8.16 1.48
CA ARG A 103 -6.18 9.02 2.36
C ARG A 103 -5.37 10.04 1.58
N ALA A 104 -4.72 9.63 0.48
CA ALA A 104 -3.98 10.54 -0.39
C ALA A 104 -4.88 11.68 -0.87
N VAL A 105 -6.12 11.39 -1.30
CA VAL A 105 -7.09 12.43 -1.65
C VAL A 105 -7.52 13.26 -0.45
N ALA A 106 -7.75 12.62 0.70
CA ALA A 106 -8.18 13.31 1.93
C ALA A 106 -7.16 14.32 2.45
N VAL A 107 -5.86 14.10 2.23
CA VAL A 107 -4.77 15.01 2.66
C VAL A 107 -4.27 15.95 1.56
N THR A 108 -4.73 15.77 0.31
CA THR A 108 -4.47 16.66 -0.84
C THR A 108 -5.75 17.41 -1.22
N ARG A 109 -6.49 16.95 -2.23
CA ARG A 109 -7.60 17.67 -2.86
C ARG A 109 -8.71 18.05 -1.88
N ALA A 110 -9.04 17.17 -0.93
CA ALA A 110 -10.05 17.51 0.08
C ALA A 110 -9.64 18.67 0.99
N GLN A 111 -8.33 18.84 1.24
CA GLN A 111 -7.79 19.95 2.01
C GLN A 111 -7.73 21.24 1.19
N GLU A 112 -7.46 21.12 -0.11
CA GLU A 112 -7.53 22.25 -1.04
C GLU A 112 -8.97 22.77 -1.16
N ASP A 113 -9.94 21.87 -1.38
CA ASP A 113 -11.37 22.21 -1.46
C ASP A 113 -11.88 22.79 -0.12
N GLY A 114 -11.27 22.41 1.00
CA GLY A 114 -11.55 22.92 2.35
C GLY A 114 -10.85 24.25 2.70
N GLY A 115 -10.10 24.87 1.78
CA GLY A 115 -9.45 26.17 1.99
C GLY A 115 -8.14 26.13 2.80
N ARG A 116 -7.64 24.96 3.19
CA ARG A 116 -6.39 24.84 3.97
C ARG A 116 -5.18 25.35 3.19
N SER A 117 -5.17 25.13 1.88
CA SER A 117 -4.10 25.59 1.00
C SER A 117 -3.95 27.13 1.04
N GLU A 118 -5.05 27.86 1.20
CA GLU A 118 -5.04 29.33 1.34
C GLU A 118 -4.44 29.77 2.69
N MET A 119 -4.78 29.06 3.77
CA MET A 119 -4.20 29.30 5.10
C MET A 119 -2.69 29.06 5.12
N LEU A 120 -2.22 27.98 4.50
CA LEU A 120 -0.79 27.65 4.39
C LEU A 120 -0.05 28.67 3.53
N ARG A 121 -0.66 29.17 2.46
CA ARG A 121 -0.12 30.26 1.62
C ARG A 121 0.01 31.56 2.39
N GLY A 122 -0.95 31.89 3.27
CA GLY A 122 -0.83 33.03 4.20
C GLY A 122 0.37 32.94 5.14
N GLY A 123 0.84 31.72 5.44
CA GLY A 123 2.06 31.45 6.20
C GLY A 123 3.36 31.42 5.38
N GLY A 124 3.31 31.77 4.09
CA GLY A 124 4.46 31.80 3.18
C GLY A 124 4.84 30.44 2.56
N VAL A 125 3.97 29.42 2.69
CA VAL A 125 4.19 28.12 2.04
C VAL A 125 3.69 28.19 0.59
N GLY A 126 4.59 28.01 -0.37
CA GLY A 126 4.21 27.91 -1.78
C GLY A 126 3.53 26.57 -2.11
N PRO A 127 2.81 26.47 -3.24
CA PRO A 127 2.07 25.28 -3.64
C PRO A 127 2.95 24.02 -3.75
N VAL A 128 4.17 24.17 -4.27
CA VAL A 128 5.15 23.07 -4.35
C VAL A 128 5.59 22.60 -2.96
N GLY A 129 5.72 23.51 -2.00
CA GLY A 129 6.11 23.17 -0.63
C GLY A 129 5.03 22.40 0.12
N GLU A 130 3.75 22.71 -0.15
CA GLU A 130 2.61 21.96 0.37
C GLU A 130 2.58 20.54 -0.23
N LEU A 131 2.68 20.41 -1.55
CA LEU A 131 2.66 19.12 -2.23
C LEU A 131 3.81 18.19 -1.77
N VAL A 132 5.03 18.73 -1.62
CA VAL A 132 6.16 17.97 -1.08
C VAL A 132 5.92 17.57 0.37
N GLY A 133 5.36 18.46 1.19
CA GLY A 133 5.03 18.16 2.58
C GLY A 133 4.02 17.00 2.72
N VAL A 134 2.97 17.02 1.91
CA VAL A 134 1.97 15.94 1.85
C VAL A 134 2.61 14.63 1.36
N SER A 135 3.41 14.70 0.31
CA SER A 135 4.07 13.52 -0.28
C SER A 135 5.03 12.86 0.71
N LEU A 136 5.79 13.64 1.49
CA LEU A 136 6.68 13.12 2.54
C LEU A 136 5.89 12.41 3.64
N MET A 137 4.75 12.98 4.07
CA MET A 137 3.90 12.37 5.09
C MET A 137 3.28 11.07 4.59
N LEU A 138 2.74 11.04 3.37
CA LEU A 138 2.21 9.83 2.75
C LEU A 138 3.29 8.76 2.55
N GLY A 139 4.49 9.15 2.13
CA GLY A 139 5.63 8.24 2.02
C GLY A 139 5.99 7.61 3.37
N ALA A 140 6.05 8.41 4.43
CA ALA A 140 6.26 7.90 5.79
C ALA A 140 5.13 6.94 6.24
N GLN A 141 3.87 7.28 5.95
CA GLN A 141 2.72 6.40 6.22
C GLN A 141 2.88 5.05 5.50
N CYS A 142 3.28 5.05 4.22
CA CYS A 142 3.48 3.82 3.45
C CYS A 142 4.62 2.96 4.01
N VAL A 143 5.73 3.56 4.42
CA VAL A 143 6.83 2.85 5.10
C VAL A 143 6.34 2.24 6.41
N LEU A 144 5.60 2.98 7.23
CA LEU A 144 5.05 2.46 8.47
C LEU A 144 4.06 1.31 8.24
N LEU A 145 3.22 1.38 7.19
CA LEU A 145 2.34 0.29 6.79
C LEU A 145 3.13 -0.97 6.43
N GLY A 146 4.21 -0.84 5.66
CA GLY A 146 5.10 -1.95 5.34
C GLY A 146 5.79 -2.54 6.57
N ILE A 147 6.28 -1.70 7.48
CA ILE A 147 6.83 -2.16 8.76
C ILE A 147 5.76 -2.91 9.56
N GLY A 148 4.54 -2.38 9.65
CA GLY A 148 3.43 -3.03 10.34
C GLY A 148 3.12 -4.41 9.76
N ALA A 149 2.98 -4.49 8.42
CA ALA A 149 2.73 -5.75 7.72
C ALA A 149 3.87 -6.76 7.94
N GLY A 150 5.13 -6.34 7.79
CA GLY A 150 6.31 -7.17 8.01
C GLY A 150 6.44 -7.65 9.46
N VAL A 151 6.16 -6.80 10.46
CA VAL A 151 6.13 -7.23 11.86
C VAL A 151 5.01 -8.22 12.10
N GLY A 152 3.85 -8.02 11.47
CA GLY A 152 2.70 -8.90 11.62
C GLY A 152 2.95 -10.33 11.10
N ILE A 153 3.66 -10.49 9.98
CA ILE A 153 3.92 -11.83 9.41
C ILE A 153 4.85 -12.67 10.29
N LEU A 154 5.68 -12.04 11.14
CA LEU A 154 6.56 -12.75 12.09
C LEU A 154 5.79 -13.56 13.15
N ALA A 155 4.48 -13.36 13.28
CA ALA A 155 3.64 -14.22 14.14
C ALA A 155 3.45 -15.64 13.56
N LEU A 156 3.69 -15.83 12.26
CA LEU A 156 3.62 -17.12 11.61
C LEU A 156 4.87 -17.94 11.91
N GLU A 157 4.68 -19.15 12.44
CA GLU A 157 5.77 -20.10 12.65
C GLU A 157 6.48 -20.41 11.32
N GLY A 158 7.81 -20.30 11.33
CA GLY A 158 8.64 -20.49 10.14
C GLY A 158 8.95 -19.21 9.36
N ALA A 159 8.24 -18.10 9.62
CA ALA A 159 8.56 -16.82 8.98
C ALA A 159 9.84 -16.21 9.56
N GLY A 160 10.82 -15.92 8.70
CA GLY A 160 12.07 -15.29 9.06
C GLY A 160 12.06 -13.77 8.89
N ALA A 161 13.15 -13.13 9.31
CA ALA A 161 13.35 -11.70 9.09
C ALA A 161 13.43 -11.33 7.60
N ALA A 162 13.92 -12.24 6.75
CA ALA A 162 13.94 -12.05 5.30
C ALA A 162 12.53 -12.00 4.71
N ASP A 163 11.63 -12.89 5.16
CA ASP A 163 10.23 -12.92 4.68
C ASP A 163 9.48 -11.68 5.15
N ALA A 164 9.66 -11.28 6.42
CA ALA A 164 9.08 -10.07 6.97
C ALA A 164 9.53 -8.81 6.23
N THR A 165 10.82 -8.71 5.89
CA THR A 165 11.34 -7.56 5.15
C THR A 165 10.85 -7.55 3.70
N ALA A 166 10.87 -8.69 3.01
CA ALA A 166 10.33 -8.80 1.65
C ALA A 166 8.84 -8.44 1.60
N TYR A 167 8.05 -9.00 2.52
CA TYR A 167 6.62 -8.72 2.63
C TYR A 167 6.35 -7.24 2.93
N GLY A 168 7.06 -6.68 3.90
CA GLY A 168 6.93 -5.27 4.25
C GLY A 168 7.32 -4.32 3.12
N ILE A 169 8.38 -4.64 2.35
CA ILE A 169 8.79 -3.86 1.18
C ILE A 169 7.72 -3.92 0.09
N ALA A 170 7.15 -5.11 -0.18
CA ALA A 170 6.09 -5.27 -1.19
C ALA A 170 4.85 -4.43 -0.84
N VAL A 171 4.42 -4.46 0.43
CA VAL A 171 3.28 -3.68 0.92
C VAL A 171 3.58 -2.18 0.85
N ALA A 172 4.75 -1.74 1.34
CA ALA A 172 5.15 -0.33 1.31
C ALA A 172 5.27 0.20 -0.12
N GLY A 173 5.85 -0.59 -1.03
CA GLY A 173 6.04 -0.24 -2.43
C GLY A 173 4.71 -0.07 -3.16
N THR A 174 3.79 -1.03 -3.00
CA THR A 174 2.45 -0.96 -3.58
C THR A 174 1.67 0.26 -3.07
N CYS A 175 1.70 0.50 -1.75
CA CYS A 175 1.05 1.66 -1.14
C CYS A 175 1.67 2.97 -1.66
N ALA A 176 3.00 3.05 -1.74
CA ALA A 176 3.70 4.25 -2.19
C ALA A 176 3.41 4.56 -3.67
N LEU A 177 3.36 3.53 -4.53
CA LEU A 177 2.99 3.67 -5.93
C LEU A 177 1.57 4.25 -6.07
N LEU A 178 0.59 3.64 -5.37
CA LEU A 178 -0.80 4.09 -5.41
C LEU A 178 -0.97 5.49 -4.81
N ALA A 179 -0.27 5.81 -3.73
CA ALA A 179 -0.24 7.15 -3.15
C ALA A 179 0.28 8.17 -4.17
N ALA A 180 1.42 7.88 -4.81
CA ALA A 180 2.02 8.78 -5.79
C ALA A 180 1.11 9.01 -7.00
N VAL A 181 0.55 7.94 -7.58
CA VAL A 181 -0.41 8.03 -8.69
C VAL A 181 -1.64 8.84 -8.27
N THR A 182 -2.18 8.59 -7.08
CA THR A 182 -3.36 9.30 -6.58
C THR A 182 -3.08 10.78 -6.33
N VAL A 183 -1.91 11.12 -5.78
CA VAL A 183 -1.49 12.52 -5.61
C VAL A 183 -1.39 13.22 -6.96
N LEU A 184 -0.83 12.57 -7.99
CA LEU A 184 -0.78 13.13 -9.34
C LEU A 184 -2.18 13.35 -9.92
N LEU A 185 -3.06 12.35 -9.82
CA LEU A 185 -4.44 12.46 -10.29
C LEU A 185 -5.21 13.55 -9.56
N ALA A 186 -5.00 13.69 -8.24
CA ALA A 186 -5.60 14.74 -7.43
C ALA A 186 -5.25 16.16 -7.92
N GLN A 187 -4.06 16.36 -8.48
CA GLN A 187 -3.65 17.63 -9.08
C GLN A 187 -4.31 17.91 -10.45
N LEU A 188 -4.77 16.86 -11.15
CA LEU A 188 -5.44 16.98 -12.46
C LEU A 188 -6.97 17.12 -12.33
N THR A 189 -7.53 16.73 -11.18
CA THR A 189 -8.97 16.79 -10.91
C THR A 189 -9.40 18.09 -10.24
N THR A 190 -10.65 18.48 -10.48
CA THR A 190 -11.24 19.72 -9.98
C THR A 190 -11.79 19.62 -8.56
N ASP A 191 -12.10 18.41 -8.09
CA ASP A 191 -12.69 18.18 -6.77
C ASP A 191 -12.27 16.83 -6.18
N ALA A 192 -12.44 16.69 -4.86
CA ALA A 192 -12.07 15.50 -4.12
C ALA A 192 -12.85 14.24 -4.53
N THR A 193 -14.06 14.37 -5.05
CA THR A 193 -14.87 13.21 -5.48
C THR A 193 -14.30 12.63 -6.77
N GLY A 194 -13.98 13.47 -7.75
CA GLY A 194 -13.28 13.10 -8.97
C GLY A 194 -11.91 12.50 -8.69
N ALA A 195 -11.14 13.08 -7.76
CA ALA A 195 -9.85 12.55 -7.34
C ALA A 195 -9.96 11.13 -6.76
N ARG A 196 -10.96 10.86 -5.90
CA ARG A 196 -11.22 9.51 -5.36
C ARG A 196 -11.58 8.52 -6.47
N GLY A 197 -12.49 8.92 -7.36
CA GLY A 197 -12.90 8.10 -8.49
C GLY A 197 -11.72 7.73 -9.39
N ALA A 198 -10.88 8.72 -9.74
CA ALA A 198 -9.70 8.51 -10.56
C ALA A 198 -8.67 7.59 -9.88
N GLY A 199 -8.38 7.80 -8.59
CA GLY A 199 -7.46 6.95 -7.84
C GLY A 199 -7.94 5.50 -7.69
N LEU A 200 -9.23 5.30 -7.42
CA LEU A 200 -9.82 3.96 -7.33
C LEU A 200 -9.89 3.28 -8.70
N ALA A 201 -10.15 4.03 -9.78
CA ALA A 201 -10.08 3.51 -11.13
C ALA A 201 -8.65 3.08 -11.49
N ALA A 202 -7.63 3.85 -11.10
CA ALA A 202 -6.23 3.47 -11.30
C ALA A 202 -5.88 2.17 -10.56
N LEU A 203 -6.29 2.04 -9.29
CA LEU A 203 -6.16 0.79 -8.53
C LEU A 203 -6.82 -0.38 -9.27
N ALA A 204 -8.07 -0.21 -9.71
CA ALA A 204 -8.82 -1.26 -10.41
C ALA A 204 -8.14 -1.68 -11.72
N VAL A 205 -7.62 -0.73 -12.49
CA VAL A 205 -6.88 -1.01 -13.73
C VAL A 205 -5.58 -1.76 -13.44
N LEU A 206 -4.83 -1.38 -12.40
CA LEU A 206 -3.60 -2.06 -12.02
C LEU A 206 -3.86 -3.53 -11.63
N TYR A 207 -4.85 -3.77 -10.77
CA TYR A 207 -5.20 -5.14 -10.35
C TYR A 207 -5.82 -5.97 -11.49
N ALA A 208 -6.65 -5.36 -12.33
CA ALA A 208 -7.20 -6.05 -13.51
C ALA A 208 -6.10 -6.41 -14.52
N GLY A 209 -5.14 -5.51 -14.73
CA GLY A 209 -3.97 -5.75 -15.57
C GLY A 209 -3.10 -6.89 -15.04
N HIS A 210 -2.82 -6.89 -13.73
CA HIS A 210 -2.09 -7.97 -13.06
C HIS A 210 -2.81 -9.31 -13.26
N GLY A 211 -4.12 -9.37 -13.01
CA GLY A 211 -4.88 -10.59 -13.16
C GLY A 211 -4.96 -11.10 -14.60
N ALA A 212 -5.08 -10.19 -15.57
CA ALA A 212 -5.05 -10.54 -16.99
C ALA A 212 -3.67 -11.10 -17.41
N TRP A 213 -2.59 -10.53 -16.88
CA TRP A 213 -1.25 -11.04 -17.10
C TRP A 213 -1.06 -12.42 -16.49
N ALA A 214 -1.34 -12.57 -15.19
CA ALA A 214 -1.08 -13.79 -14.45
C ALA A 214 -1.97 -14.97 -14.91
N ALA A 215 -3.25 -14.74 -15.21
CA ALA A 215 -4.17 -15.83 -15.54
C ALA A 215 -4.32 -16.12 -17.05
N GLN A 216 -4.10 -15.11 -17.90
CA GLN A 216 -4.27 -15.25 -19.35
C GLN A 216 -2.95 -15.15 -20.14
N GLY A 217 -1.82 -14.88 -19.48
CA GLY A 217 -0.52 -14.76 -20.13
C GLY A 217 -0.43 -13.52 -21.03
N TRP A 218 -1.23 -12.49 -20.79
CA TRP A 218 -1.21 -11.26 -21.58
C TRP A 218 0.04 -10.45 -21.24
N GLY A 219 1.16 -10.74 -21.91
CA GLY A 219 2.45 -10.10 -21.66
C GLY A 219 2.43 -8.57 -21.74
N TRP A 220 1.54 -8.00 -22.56
CA TRP A 220 1.36 -6.55 -22.63
C TRP A 220 0.66 -5.96 -21.40
N ALA A 221 -0.20 -6.71 -20.70
CA ALA A 221 -0.89 -6.23 -19.49
C ALA A 221 0.04 -6.26 -18.26
N GLY A 222 0.96 -7.22 -18.21
CA GLY A 222 1.98 -7.34 -17.17
C GLY A 222 3.03 -6.24 -17.23
N ALA A 223 3.29 -5.68 -18.41
CA ALA A 223 4.26 -4.59 -18.58
C ALA A 223 3.87 -3.29 -17.85
N TRP A 224 2.60 -3.14 -17.46
CA TRP A 224 2.05 -1.92 -16.83
C TRP A 224 1.45 -2.16 -15.44
N SER A 225 1.45 -3.41 -14.96
CA SER A 225 0.96 -3.76 -13.63
C SER A 225 2.13 -4.21 -12.74
N PRO A 226 2.22 -3.72 -11.49
CA PRO A 226 3.26 -4.10 -10.54
C PRO A 226 3.16 -5.56 -10.09
#